data_AF-A0A660SHM1-F1
#
_entry.id   AF-A0A660SHM1-F1
#
_cell.length_a   1.000
_cell.length_b   1.000
_cell.length_c   1.000
_cell.angle_alpha   90.00
_cell.angle_beta   90.00
_cell.angle_gamma   90.00
#
_symmetry.space_group_name_H-M   'P 1'
#
loop_
_entity.id
_entity.type
_entity.pdbx_description
1 polymer ?
#
loop_
_entity_poly.entity_id
_entity_poly.type
_entity_poly.pdbx_seq_one_letter_code
_entity_poly.pdbx_strand_id
1 'polypeptide(L)'
;IPEFIKPVFYSQIYQRYLPRLASEWESRIGAIGDEFDRIIEWFKRNTHKDEAVLGYIDVSAMILSRSGNPIVLEPIYELSKARERVRRYLGLLYENEGKFVSILRKRDIDYVLYDRGFLLDDSKSSLRYIFAIDRIERKSAAFMMHFYPESIPGLSLRYQTLSYRIFKVDTSQIQVDLNYSPYFDPANFNLEGGYFIDYQGGKRIDQEVMKTIALYNRGVSSLTHGDPTRAVSYFNEVNRRLEGLDHTNLYLAIAYERIGKWDEALKTLKKAIIHELVSSEHFRFLGTILRRFPPDRSIPIFQEYVELARSSSEAHLWFGYFLASAGRFDQAKEEFLTAKRLDPENPEIDIALSRIEHELSGQKPGP
;
A
#
# COMPACT_ATOMS: atom_id res chain seq x y z
N ILE A 1 14.80 13.04 -43.02
CA ILE A 1 14.38 12.44 -41.74
C ILE A 1 14.16 10.96 -42.03
N PRO A 2 15.00 10.03 -41.55
CA PRO A 2 15.03 8.67 -42.09
C PRO A 2 13.81 7.85 -41.69
N GLU A 3 13.50 6.93 -42.59
CA GLU A 3 12.44 5.93 -42.64
C GLU A 3 12.01 5.34 -41.28
N PHE A 4 10.71 5.51 -41.00
CA PHE A 4 9.82 4.51 -40.42
C PHE A 4 10.48 3.32 -39.71
N ILE A 5 10.54 3.43 -38.38
CA ILE A 5 10.59 2.26 -37.49
C ILE A 5 9.35 1.41 -37.82
N LYS A 6 9.56 0.28 -38.52
CA LYS A 6 8.49 -0.68 -38.87
C LYS A 6 7.74 -1.09 -37.60
N PRO A 7 6.40 -0.93 -37.53
CA PRO A 7 5.57 -1.30 -36.37
C PRO A 7 5.74 -2.76 -35.91
N VAL A 8 6.16 -3.62 -36.83
CA VAL A 8 6.35 -5.06 -36.63
C VAL A 8 7.46 -5.37 -35.63
N PHE A 9 8.56 -4.60 -35.60
CA PHE A 9 9.69 -4.86 -34.71
C PHE A 9 9.36 -4.55 -33.25
N TYR A 10 8.58 -3.48 -32.99
CA TYR A 10 8.13 -3.16 -31.64
C TYR A 10 7.17 -4.22 -31.11
N SER A 11 6.20 -4.71 -31.91
CA SER A 11 5.26 -5.73 -31.46
C SER A 11 5.91 -7.08 -31.13
N GLN A 12 6.94 -7.49 -31.89
CA GLN A 12 7.63 -8.77 -31.68
C GLN A 12 8.61 -8.72 -30.51
N ILE A 13 9.34 -7.61 -30.36
CA ILE A 13 10.15 -7.35 -29.16
C ILE A 13 9.21 -7.27 -27.96
N TYR A 14 8.18 -6.45 -28.02
CA TYR A 14 7.22 -6.28 -26.94
C TYR A 14 6.59 -7.62 -26.55
N GLN A 15 6.08 -8.45 -27.47
CA GLN A 15 5.54 -9.78 -27.12
C GLN A 15 6.57 -10.80 -26.65
N ARG A 16 7.84 -10.71 -27.11
CA ARG A 16 8.91 -11.59 -26.62
C ARG A 16 9.34 -11.24 -25.20
N TYR A 17 9.33 -9.95 -24.87
CA TYR A 17 9.65 -9.47 -23.53
C TYR A 17 8.42 -9.36 -22.64
N LEU A 18 7.19 -9.32 -23.16
CA LEU A 18 5.96 -9.13 -22.37
C LEU A 18 5.78 -10.19 -21.29
N PRO A 19 6.02 -11.50 -21.51
CA PRO A 19 5.95 -12.47 -20.43
C PRO A 19 7.03 -12.24 -19.36
N ARG A 20 8.22 -11.81 -19.78
CA ARG A 20 9.33 -11.50 -18.87
C ARG A 20 9.08 -10.19 -18.11
N LEU A 21 8.57 -9.17 -18.79
CA LEU A 21 8.21 -7.88 -18.22
C LEU A 21 6.99 -8.02 -17.33
N ALA A 22 5.96 -8.76 -17.73
CA ALA A 22 4.82 -9.09 -16.90
C ALA A 22 5.27 -9.86 -15.66
N SER A 23 6.12 -10.89 -15.78
CA SER A 23 6.66 -11.60 -14.62
C SER A 23 7.56 -10.72 -13.73
N GLU A 24 8.42 -9.89 -14.31
CA GLU A 24 9.27 -8.94 -13.57
C GLU A 24 8.44 -7.82 -12.92
N TRP A 25 7.36 -7.37 -13.56
CA TRP A 25 6.46 -6.32 -13.06
C TRP A 25 5.48 -6.86 -12.04
N GLU A 26 4.80 -7.98 -12.30
CA GLU A 26 3.92 -8.66 -11.35
C GLU A 26 4.70 -9.09 -10.10
N SER A 27 5.97 -9.50 -10.23
CA SER A 27 6.79 -9.81 -9.05
C SER A 27 7.28 -8.55 -8.30
N ARG A 28 7.48 -7.42 -8.99
CA ARG A 28 7.77 -6.13 -8.34
C ARG A 28 6.53 -5.56 -7.65
N ILE A 29 5.40 -5.55 -8.33
CA ILE A 29 4.09 -5.15 -7.82
C ILE A 29 3.67 -6.09 -6.70
N GLY A 30 3.93 -7.39 -6.79
CA GLY A 30 3.65 -8.33 -5.71
C GLY A 30 4.46 -8.08 -4.44
N ALA A 31 5.70 -7.59 -4.58
CA ALA A 31 6.60 -7.32 -3.45
C ALA A 31 6.42 -5.93 -2.82
N ILE A 32 6.23 -4.89 -3.63
CA ILE A 32 5.91 -3.53 -3.15
C ILE A 32 4.41 -3.44 -2.78
N GLY A 33 3.61 -4.40 -3.24
CA GLY A 33 2.16 -4.34 -3.25
C GLY A 33 1.61 -3.25 -4.15
N ASP A 34 0.30 -3.09 -4.10
CA ASP A 34 -0.37 -1.96 -4.74
C ASP A 34 -0.39 -0.78 -3.77
N GLU A 35 0.67 0.04 -3.80
CA GLU A 35 0.73 1.30 -3.02
C GLU A 35 -0.50 2.17 -3.29
N PHE A 36 -1.10 2.08 -4.48
CA PHE A 36 -2.31 2.82 -4.81
C PHE A 36 -3.53 2.29 -4.09
N ASP A 37 -3.70 0.98 -3.94
CA ASP A 37 -4.80 0.43 -3.13
C ASP A 37 -4.76 0.96 -1.71
N ARG A 38 -3.56 1.06 -1.12
CA ARG A 38 -3.36 1.66 0.21
C ARG A 38 -3.77 3.13 0.23
N ILE A 39 -3.35 3.90 -0.76
CA ILE A 39 -3.71 5.32 -0.90
C ILE A 39 -5.23 5.46 -1.05
N ILE A 40 -5.86 4.70 -1.94
CA ILE A 40 -7.31 4.72 -2.17
C ILE A 40 -8.06 4.36 -0.90
N GLU A 41 -7.64 3.31 -0.20
CA GLU A 41 -8.28 2.90 1.05
C GLU A 41 -8.11 3.95 2.14
N TRP A 42 -6.92 4.57 2.21
CA TRP A 42 -6.68 5.70 3.11
C TRP A 42 -7.65 6.85 2.81
N PHE A 43 -7.83 7.23 1.54
CA PHE A 43 -8.78 8.28 1.15
C PHE A 43 -10.22 7.91 1.51
N LYS A 44 -10.65 6.67 1.22
CA LYS A 44 -12.00 6.20 1.56
C LYS A 44 -12.31 6.30 3.05
N ARG A 45 -11.33 6.01 3.92
CA ARG A 45 -11.50 6.00 5.38
C ARG A 45 -11.34 7.36 6.04
N ASN A 46 -10.50 8.23 5.48
CA ASN A 46 -10.01 9.42 6.17
C ASN A 46 -10.44 10.76 5.53
N THR A 47 -11.24 10.72 4.47
CA THR A 47 -11.66 11.95 3.76
C THR A 47 -13.15 11.96 3.43
N HIS A 48 -13.69 13.16 3.26
CA HIS A 48 -15.05 13.40 2.77
C HIS A 48 -15.07 13.56 1.24
N LYS A 49 -16.23 13.25 0.62
CA LYS A 49 -16.38 13.23 -0.85
C LYS A 49 -16.44 14.61 -1.50
N ASP A 50 -16.36 15.67 -0.73
CA ASP A 50 -16.26 17.06 -1.18
C ASP A 50 -14.82 17.60 -1.08
N GLU A 51 -13.90 16.87 -0.45
CA GLU A 51 -12.52 17.30 -0.26
C GLU A 51 -11.67 17.03 -1.51
N ALA A 52 -11.16 18.11 -2.11
CA ALA A 52 -10.46 18.08 -3.39
C ALA A 52 -8.98 17.64 -3.26
N VAL A 53 -8.54 16.81 -4.20
CA VAL A 53 -7.19 16.22 -4.22
C VAL A 53 -6.37 16.75 -5.40
N LEU A 54 -5.21 17.31 -5.11
CA LEU A 54 -4.17 17.60 -6.09
C LEU A 54 -3.17 16.43 -6.13
N GLY A 55 -3.15 15.67 -7.23
CA GLY A 55 -2.16 14.62 -7.50
C GLY A 55 -1.72 14.65 -8.96
N TYR A 56 -0.81 13.77 -9.36
CA TYR A 56 -0.46 13.62 -10.78
C TYR A 56 -1.66 13.07 -11.58
N ILE A 57 -1.64 13.27 -12.90
CA ILE A 57 -2.81 13.08 -13.77
C ILE A 57 -3.33 11.63 -13.79
N ASP A 58 -2.42 10.67 -13.76
CA ASP A 58 -2.67 9.23 -13.73
C ASP A 58 -3.30 8.80 -12.40
N VAL A 59 -2.72 9.20 -11.27
CA VAL A 59 -3.20 8.82 -9.95
C VAL A 59 -4.50 9.53 -9.60
N SER A 60 -4.68 10.77 -10.06
CA SER A 60 -5.92 11.54 -9.86
C SER A 60 -7.13 10.81 -10.46
N ALA A 61 -7.00 10.19 -11.64
CA ALA A 61 -8.09 9.42 -12.23
C ALA A 61 -8.52 8.23 -11.33
N MET A 62 -7.57 7.59 -10.65
CA MET A 62 -7.85 6.49 -9.74
C MET A 62 -8.52 6.98 -8.45
N ILE A 63 -8.10 8.12 -7.90
CA ILE A 63 -8.75 8.77 -6.75
C ILE A 63 -10.22 9.04 -7.08
N LEU A 64 -10.49 9.73 -8.19
CA LEU A 64 -11.86 10.05 -8.59
C LEU A 64 -12.72 8.80 -8.77
N SER A 65 -12.21 7.78 -9.46
CA SER A 65 -12.99 6.58 -9.78
C SER A 65 -13.18 5.64 -8.60
N ARG A 66 -12.20 5.52 -7.69
CA ARG A 66 -12.20 4.49 -6.63
C ARG A 66 -12.48 5.03 -5.25
N SER A 67 -12.09 6.26 -4.94
CA SER A 67 -12.44 6.92 -3.69
C SER A 67 -13.56 7.95 -3.86
N GLY A 68 -13.82 8.46 -5.07
CA GLY A 68 -14.90 9.42 -5.31
C GLY A 68 -14.57 10.84 -4.86
N ASN A 69 -13.33 11.12 -4.47
CA ASN A 69 -12.89 12.48 -4.14
C ASN A 69 -12.75 13.34 -5.41
N PRO A 70 -13.15 14.62 -5.38
CA PRO A 70 -12.90 15.55 -6.47
C PRO A 70 -11.41 15.70 -6.74
N ILE A 71 -11.03 15.87 -8.01
CA ILE A 71 -9.63 16.00 -8.42
C ILE A 71 -9.35 17.33 -9.10
N VAL A 72 -8.16 17.88 -8.86
CA VAL A 72 -7.73 19.16 -9.43
C VAL A 72 -7.23 18.98 -10.87
N LEU A 73 -6.57 17.86 -11.15
CA LEU A 73 -5.97 17.57 -12.44
C LEU A 73 -6.67 16.40 -13.13
N GLU A 74 -7.29 16.67 -14.27
CA GLU A 74 -7.96 15.67 -15.10
C GLU A 74 -6.94 14.87 -15.93
N PRO A 75 -7.19 13.57 -16.19
CA PRO A 75 -6.26 12.70 -16.92
C PRO A 75 -6.14 12.98 -18.43
N ILE A 76 -6.86 13.97 -18.97
CA ILE A 76 -6.91 14.25 -20.41
C ILE A 76 -5.79 15.21 -20.81
N TYR A 77 -4.63 14.67 -21.17
CA TYR A 77 -3.44 15.48 -21.47
C TYR A 77 -3.48 16.14 -22.86
N GLU A 78 -4.32 15.66 -23.77
CA GLU A 78 -4.43 16.15 -25.14
C GLU A 78 -5.04 17.56 -25.22
N LEU A 79 -5.79 17.97 -24.19
CA LEU A 79 -6.38 19.30 -24.09
C LEU A 79 -5.36 20.34 -23.60
N SER A 80 -5.20 21.44 -24.35
CA SER A 80 -4.27 22.51 -23.98
C SER A 80 -4.55 23.10 -22.60
N LYS A 81 -5.83 23.31 -22.26
CA LYS A 81 -6.26 23.80 -20.94
C LYS A 81 -5.87 22.85 -19.80
N ALA A 82 -5.91 21.53 -20.03
CA ALA A 82 -5.48 20.56 -19.04
C ALA A 82 -3.97 20.62 -18.83
N ARG A 83 -3.18 20.72 -19.91
CA ARG A 83 -1.71 20.93 -19.82
C ARG A 83 -1.35 22.22 -19.11
N GLU A 84 -2.10 23.30 -19.34
CA GLU A 84 -1.93 24.56 -18.62
C GLU A 84 -2.22 24.42 -17.13
N ARG A 85 -3.26 23.65 -16.73
CA ARG A 85 -3.51 23.32 -15.33
C ARG A 85 -2.37 22.51 -14.72
N VAL A 86 -1.87 21.50 -15.42
CA VAL A 86 -0.70 20.70 -14.96
C VAL A 86 0.51 21.62 -14.72
N ARG A 87 0.86 22.48 -15.68
CA ARG A 87 1.93 23.47 -15.52
C ARG A 87 1.66 24.42 -14.34
N ARG A 88 0.43 24.89 -14.20
CA ARG A 88 0.03 25.83 -13.16
C ARG A 88 0.14 25.24 -11.77
N TYR A 89 -0.28 24.00 -11.56
CA TYR A 89 -0.36 23.42 -10.21
C TYR A 89 0.87 22.61 -9.85
N LEU A 90 1.35 21.74 -10.74
CA LEU A 90 2.55 20.95 -10.45
C LEU A 90 3.83 21.75 -10.63
N GLY A 91 3.83 22.81 -11.46
CA GLY A 91 4.97 23.73 -11.53
C GLY A 91 5.23 24.45 -10.20
N LEU A 92 4.19 24.68 -9.39
CA LEU A 92 4.33 25.29 -8.06
C LEU A 92 5.09 24.41 -7.07
N LEU A 93 5.21 23.11 -7.34
CA LEU A 93 6.04 22.24 -6.51
C LEU A 93 7.51 22.71 -6.53
N TYR A 94 7.97 23.33 -7.61
CA TYR A 94 9.34 23.81 -7.73
C TYR A 94 9.53 25.27 -7.29
N GLU A 95 8.48 25.87 -6.74
CA GLU A 95 8.44 27.24 -6.22
C GLU A 95 8.48 27.23 -4.69
N ASN A 96 8.66 28.40 -4.06
CA ASN A 96 8.71 28.53 -2.60
C ASN A 96 7.52 27.85 -1.89
N GLU A 97 7.78 27.16 -0.77
CA GLU A 97 6.77 26.41 -0.02
C GLU A 97 5.58 27.28 0.43
N GLY A 98 5.83 28.51 0.90
CA GLY A 98 4.77 29.42 1.32
C GLY A 98 3.87 29.86 0.17
N LYS A 99 4.45 30.10 -1.02
CA LYS A 99 3.68 30.42 -2.25
C LYS A 99 2.81 29.24 -2.65
N PHE A 100 3.34 28.02 -2.63
CA PHE A 100 2.59 26.80 -2.92
C PHE A 100 1.37 26.67 -2.00
N VAL A 101 1.57 26.68 -0.68
CA VAL A 101 0.48 26.57 0.30
C VAL A 101 -0.55 27.68 0.14
N SER A 102 -0.11 28.92 -0.12
CA SER A 102 -1.02 30.05 -0.32
C SER A 102 -1.97 29.83 -1.50
N ILE A 103 -1.51 29.17 -2.57
CA ILE A 103 -2.33 28.89 -3.76
C ILE A 103 -3.28 27.73 -3.52
N LEU A 104 -2.85 26.68 -2.81
CA LEU A 104 -3.73 25.57 -2.43
C LEU A 104 -4.95 26.08 -1.65
N ARG A 105 -4.70 26.91 -0.62
CA ARG A 105 -5.76 27.50 0.21
C ARG A 105 -6.69 28.42 -0.58
N LYS A 106 -6.14 29.26 -1.47
CA LYS A 106 -6.94 30.16 -2.34
C LYS A 106 -7.82 29.42 -3.35
N ARG A 107 -7.61 28.12 -3.54
CA ARG A 107 -8.29 27.28 -4.52
C ARG A 107 -9.11 26.18 -3.87
N ASP A 108 -9.28 26.23 -2.55
CA ASP A 108 -10.02 25.24 -1.77
C ASP A 108 -9.55 23.81 -2.10
N ILE A 109 -8.22 23.62 -2.15
CA ILE A 109 -7.60 22.30 -2.30
C ILE A 109 -7.34 21.75 -0.91
N ASP A 110 -7.90 20.58 -0.61
CA ASP A 110 -7.85 19.97 0.73
C ASP A 110 -6.67 19.03 0.91
N TYR A 111 -6.29 18.31 -0.14
CA TYR A 111 -5.22 17.31 -0.08
C TYR A 111 -4.23 17.44 -1.24
N VAL A 112 -2.97 17.13 -0.94
CA VAL A 112 -1.92 16.92 -1.95
C VAL A 112 -1.43 15.49 -1.86
N LEU A 113 -1.55 14.75 -2.96
CA LEU A 113 -0.91 13.46 -3.15
C LEU A 113 0.45 13.69 -3.82
N TYR A 114 1.50 13.56 -3.02
CA TYR A 114 2.88 13.81 -3.41
C TYR A 114 3.56 12.51 -3.82
N ASP A 115 4.17 12.50 -5.00
CA ASP A 115 4.99 11.39 -5.51
C ASP A 115 6.48 11.73 -5.33
N ARG A 116 7.29 10.78 -4.84
CA ARG A 116 8.76 10.92 -4.73
C ARG A 116 9.41 11.34 -6.05
N GLY A 117 8.87 10.91 -7.18
CA GLY A 117 9.33 11.22 -8.53
C GLY A 117 9.27 12.70 -8.85
N PHE A 118 8.42 13.49 -8.17
CA PHE A 118 8.40 14.94 -8.33
C PHE A 118 9.74 15.57 -7.98
N LEU A 119 10.50 14.99 -7.06
CA LEU A 119 11.84 15.45 -6.70
C LEU A 119 12.94 14.59 -7.35
N LEU A 120 12.81 13.27 -7.25
CA LEU A 120 13.91 12.33 -7.52
C LEU A 120 14.02 11.89 -8.99
N ASP A 121 12.96 12.00 -9.80
CA ASP A 121 13.01 11.57 -11.20
C ASP A 121 13.75 12.61 -12.07
N ASP A 122 14.97 12.27 -12.48
CA ASP A 122 15.82 13.08 -13.37
C ASP A 122 15.72 12.66 -14.85
N SER A 123 14.78 11.76 -15.18
CA SER A 123 14.60 11.25 -16.54
C SER A 123 13.96 12.29 -17.49
N LYS A 124 14.01 12.01 -18.78
CA LYS A 124 13.35 12.85 -19.82
C LYS A 124 11.81 12.79 -19.76
N SER A 125 11.25 11.87 -18.99
CA SER A 125 9.80 11.76 -18.75
C SER A 125 9.35 12.49 -17.48
N SER A 126 10.28 13.01 -16.68
CA SER A 126 9.94 13.58 -15.39
C SER A 126 9.27 14.96 -15.49
N LEU A 127 8.53 15.35 -14.44
CA LEU A 127 8.00 16.70 -14.32
C LEU A 127 9.10 17.76 -14.32
N ARG A 128 10.27 17.44 -13.76
CA ARG A 128 11.45 18.32 -13.80
C ARG A 128 11.84 18.62 -15.24
N TYR A 129 11.92 17.60 -16.09
CA TYR A 129 12.23 17.80 -17.51
C TYR A 129 11.13 18.59 -18.23
N ILE A 130 9.86 18.25 -17.98
CA ILE A 130 8.70 18.92 -18.60
C ILE A 130 8.65 20.42 -18.27
N PHE A 131 9.07 20.81 -17.07
CA PHE A 131 9.12 22.21 -16.63
C PHE A 131 10.50 22.85 -16.75
N ALA A 132 11.47 22.17 -17.37
CA ALA A 132 12.84 22.64 -17.53
C ALA A 132 13.53 23.01 -16.19
N ILE A 133 13.29 22.22 -15.15
CA ILE A 133 13.87 22.37 -13.82
C ILE A 133 15.12 21.49 -13.70
N ASP A 134 16.30 22.09 -13.85
CA ASP A 134 17.58 21.40 -13.71
C ASP A 134 18.08 21.37 -12.25
N ARG A 135 17.80 22.43 -11.49
CA ARG A 135 18.17 22.60 -10.08
C ARG A 135 16.93 22.91 -9.24
N ILE A 136 16.85 22.29 -8.07
CA ILE A 136 15.71 22.47 -7.17
C ILE A 136 16.17 23.27 -5.96
N GLU A 137 15.53 24.40 -5.69
CA GLU A 137 15.80 25.16 -4.47
C GLU A 137 15.36 24.35 -3.24
N ARG A 138 16.14 24.44 -2.16
CA ARG A 138 15.81 23.75 -0.90
C ARG A 138 14.61 24.36 -0.16
N LYS A 139 14.16 25.54 -0.57
CA LYS A 139 12.89 26.14 -0.15
C LYS A 139 11.74 25.84 -1.13
N SER A 140 11.95 24.96 -2.12
CA SER A 140 10.83 24.57 -2.97
C SER A 140 9.84 23.70 -2.18
N ALA A 141 8.56 23.78 -2.52
CA ALA A 141 7.56 22.90 -1.94
C ALA A 141 7.91 21.42 -2.14
N ALA A 142 8.42 21.05 -3.32
CA ALA A 142 8.85 19.69 -3.65
C ALA A 142 9.92 19.19 -2.69
N PHE A 143 10.95 19.99 -2.42
CA PHE A 143 12.04 19.62 -1.52
C PHE A 143 11.57 19.54 -0.07
N MET A 144 10.84 20.56 0.39
CA MET A 144 10.37 20.63 1.77
C MET A 144 9.39 19.49 2.06
N MET A 145 8.44 19.20 1.16
CA MET A 145 7.50 18.09 1.32
C MET A 145 8.21 16.74 1.30
N HIS A 146 9.40 16.64 0.70
CA HIS A 146 10.16 15.40 0.63
C HIS A 146 11.01 15.14 1.88
N PHE A 147 11.72 16.14 2.39
CA PHE A 147 12.70 15.92 3.46
C PHE A 147 12.33 16.55 4.80
N TYR A 148 11.51 17.59 4.80
CA TYR A 148 11.16 18.36 6.00
C TYR A 148 9.66 18.72 6.01
N PRO A 149 8.75 17.74 5.84
CA PRO A 149 7.31 17.99 5.69
C PRO A 149 6.70 18.73 6.89
N GLU A 150 7.21 18.48 8.09
CA GLU A 150 6.81 19.13 9.35
C GLU A 150 7.16 20.62 9.40
N SER A 151 8.09 21.07 8.55
CA SER A 151 8.59 22.44 8.53
C SER A 151 7.77 23.35 7.60
N ILE A 152 6.68 22.88 7.00
CA ILE A 152 5.84 23.66 6.07
C ILE A 152 4.54 24.13 6.78
N PRO A 153 4.42 25.41 7.17
CA PRO A 153 3.20 25.90 7.76
C PRO A 153 2.03 25.77 6.79
N GLY A 154 0.97 25.08 7.21
CA GLY A 154 -0.24 24.92 6.40
C GLY A 154 -0.31 23.66 5.55
N LEU A 155 0.65 22.75 5.72
CA LEU A 155 0.56 21.37 5.24
C LEU A 155 0.85 20.42 6.40
N SER A 156 0.01 19.41 6.56
CA SER A 156 0.21 18.36 7.55
C SER A 156 0.33 17.00 6.85
N LEU A 157 1.44 16.30 7.08
CA LEU A 157 1.65 14.95 6.55
C LEU A 157 0.71 13.97 7.26
N ARG A 158 -0.08 13.23 6.49
CA ARG A 158 -1.13 12.34 6.96
C ARG A 158 -0.86 10.86 6.74
N TYR A 159 -0.10 10.55 5.70
CA TYR A 159 0.17 9.18 5.31
C TYR A 159 1.42 9.11 4.44
N GLN A 160 2.10 7.96 4.48
CA GLN A 160 3.29 7.70 3.70
C GLN A 160 3.34 6.23 3.29
N THR A 161 3.66 6.00 2.02
CA THR A 161 4.03 4.70 1.47
C THR A 161 5.52 4.71 1.12
N LEU A 162 6.01 3.71 0.38
CA LEU A 162 7.38 3.71 -0.12
C LEU A 162 7.61 4.89 -1.08
N SER A 163 6.64 5.19 -1.95
CA SER A 163 6.77 6.18 -3.03
C SER A 163 5.92 7.44 -2.86
N TYR A 164 4.88 7.41 -2.02
CA TYR A 164 3.90 8.50 -1.93
C TYR A 164 3.77 9.08 -0.52
N ARG A 165 3.32 10.32 -0.47
CA ARG A 165 2.88 11.02 0.74
C ARG A 165 1.54 11.70 0.53
N ILE A 166 0.70 11.69 1.55
CA ILE A 166 -0.57 12.43 1.54
C ILE A 166 -0.47 13.57 2.53
N PHE A 167 -0.69 14.78 2.04
CA PHE A 167 -0.72 15.99 2.86
C PHE A 167 -2.13 16.55 2.93
N LYS A 168 -2.57 16.99 4.11
CA LYS A 168 -3.77 17.81 4.27
C LYS A 168 -3.37 19.28 4.31
N VAL A 169 -4.14 20.13 3.65
CA VAL A 169 -3.94 21.58 3.62
C VAL A 169 -4.59 22.18 4.86
N ASP A 170 -3.91 22.07 5.99
CA ASP A 170 -4.36 22.61 7.27
C ASP A 170 -3.18 22.98 8.19
N THR A 171 -3.48 23.46 9.39
CA THR A 171 -2.47 23.82 10.40
C THR A 171 -2.33 22.80 11.53
N SER A 172 -2.96 21.64 11.41
CA SER A 172 -2.96 20.65 12.48
C SER A 172 -1.64 19.88 12.50
N GLN A 173 -1.05 19.69 13.68
CA GLN A 173 0.09 18.80 13.85
C GLN A 173 -0.42 17.51 14.49
N ILE A 174 -0.67 16.51 13.66
CA ILE A 174 -1.05 15.17 14.12
C ILE A 174 0.19 14.30 14.05
N GLN A 175 0.51 13.64 15.15
CA GLN A 175 1.54 12.60 15.15
C GLN A 175 0.99 11.40 14.37
N VAL A 176 1.61 11.09 13.24
CA VAL A 176 1.28 9.95 12.41
C VAL A 176 2.41 8.94 12.52
N ASP A 177 2.08 7.67 12.74
CA ASP A 177 3.04 6.58 12.60
C ASP A 177 3.25 6.33 11.10
N LEU A 178 4.40 6.76 10.58
CA LEU A 178 4.71 6.71 9.16
C LEU A 178 5.59 5.49 8.88
N ASN A 179 5.21 4.69 7.88
CA ASN A 179 6.06 3.62 7.38
C ASN A 179 7.39 4.21 6.88
N TYR A 180 8.51 3.64 7.33
CA TYR A 180 9.82 4.08 6.86
C TYR A 180 9.93 3.92 5.34
N SER A 181 10.48 4.93 4.68
CA SER A 181 10.86 4.84 3.27
C SER A 181 12.24 5.45 3.10
N PRO A 182 13.21 4.71 2.53
CA PRO A 182 14.55 5.22 2.29
C PRO A 182 14.57 6.39 1.29
N TYR A 183 13.52 6.51 0.46
CA TYR A 183 13.39 7.61 -0.49
C TYR A 183 13.18 8.95 0.21
N PHE A 184 12.47 8.96 1.34
CA PHE A 184 12.19 10.20 2.05
C PHE A 184 13.13 10.47 3.23
N ASP A 185 14.10 9.60 3.48
CA ASP A 185 15.07 9.75 4.55
C ASP A 185 16.21 10.69 4.11
N PRO A 186 16.33 11.90 4.70
CA PRO A 186 17.36 12.86 4.31
C PRO A 186 18.78 12.33 4.52
N ALA A 187 19.00 11.36 5.41
CA ALA A 187 20.32 10.75 5.63
C ALA A 187 20.83 9.95 4.41
N ASN A 188 19.94 9.57 3.50
CA ASN A 188 20.31 8.86 2.27
C ASN A 188 20.75 9.78 1.12
N PHE A 189 20.71 11.10 1.32
CA PHE A 189 21.01 12.09 0.29
C PHE A 189 22.07 13.08 0.74
N ASN A 190 22.81 13.63 -0.23
CA ASN A 190 23.64 14.80 0.02
C ASN A 190 22.77 16.06 -0.08
N LEU A 191 22.54 16.72 1.05
CA LEU A 191 21.74 17.93 1.16
C LEU A 191 22.59 19.19 1.36
N GLU A 192 23.89 19.14 1.07
CA GLU A 192 24.77 20.31 1.17
C GLU A 192 24.55 21.31 0.02
N GLY A 193 24.83 22.59 0.30
CA GLY A 193 24.68 23.68 -0.66
C GLY A 193 23.26 24.28 -0.74
N GLY A 194 23.08 25.20 -1.70
CA GLY A 194 21.84 25.97 -1.87
C GLY A 194 20.77 25.30 -2.73
N TYR A 195 21.15 24.30 -3.53
CA TYR A 195 20.26 23.55 -4.41
C TYR A 195 20.34 22.08 -4.10
N PHE A 196 19.21 21.38 -4.20
CA PHE A 196 19.18 19.93 -4.24
C PHE A 196 19.57 19.45 -5.63
N ILE A 197 20.57 18.58 -5.67
CA ILE A 197 20.99 17.93 -6.90
C ILE A 197 21.19 16.44 -6.63
N ASP A 198 20.29 15.62 -7.15
CA ASP A 198 20.38 14.17 -7.02
C ASP A 198 21.00 13.55 -8.27
N TYR A 199 22.32 13.32 -8.23
CA TYR A 199 23.00 12.59 -9.30
C TYR A 199 23.05 11.07 -9.06
N GLN A 200 23.00 10.62 -7.81
CA GLN A 200 23.29 9.22 -7.44
C GLN A 200 22.48 8.69 -6.24
N GLY A 201 21.90 9.54 -5.40
CA GLY A 201 21.19 9.14 -4.18
C GLY A 201 19.96 8.30 -4.51
N GLY A 202 19.05 8.83 -5.33
CA GLY A 202 17.84 8.13 -5.75
C GLY A 202 18.14 6.83 -6.48
N LYS A 203 19.10 6.84 -7.42
CA LYS A 203 19.52 5.64 -8.17
C LYS A 203 20.13 4.56 -7.26
N ARG A 204 20.89 4.95 -6.24
CA ARG A 204 21.44 4.03 -5.24
C ARG A 204 20.31 3.39 -4.43
N ILE A 205 19.33 4.18 -3.98
CA ILE A 205 18.18 3.67 -3.24
C ILE A 205 17.37 2.71 -4.13
N ASP A 206 17.11 3.07 -5.39
CA ASP A 206 16.43 2.20 -6.35
C ASP A 206 17.13 0.84 -6.48
N GLN A 207 18.47 0.82 -6.55
CA GLN A 207 19.23 -0.43 -6.60
C GLN A 207 19.06 -1.28 -5.33
N GLU A 208 19.09 -0.66 -4.14
CA GLU A 208 18.90 -1.39 -2.88
C GLU A 208 17.46 -1.89 -2.71
N VAL A 209 16.47 -1.09 -3.09
CA VAL A 209 15.05 -1.51 -3.11
C VAL A 209 14.86 -2.69 -4.06
N MET A 210 15.43 -2.62 -5.27
CA MET A 210 15.36 -3.73 -6.25
C MET A 210 16.06 -4.99 -5.76
N LYS A 211 17.19 -4.88 -5.06
CA LYS A 211 17.84 -6.04 -4.41
C LYS A 211 16.95 -6.64 -3.33
N THR A 212 16.27 -5.80 -2.54
CA THR A 212 15.35 -6.25 -1.50
C THR A 212 14.12 -6.96 -2.09
N ILE A 213 13.55 -6.43 -3.17
CA ILE A 213 12.47 -7.11 -3.93
C ILE A 213 12.94 -8.45 -4.49
N ALA A 214 14.17 -8.52 -5.01
CA ALA A 214 14.72 -9.79 -5.50
C ALA A 214 14.88 -10.84 -4.37
N LEU A 215 15.21 -10.40 -3.15
CA LEU A 215 15.24 -11.28 -1.97
C LEU A 215 13.84 -11.76 -1.59
N TYR A 216 12.84 -10.88 -1.59
CA TYR A 216 11.44 -11.23 -1.37
C TYR A 216 10.98 -12.31 -2.36
N ASN A 217 11.24 -12.13 -3.65
CA ASN A 217 10.88 -13.09 -4.69
C ASN A 217 11.56 -14.44 -4.50
N ARG A 218 12.82 -14.46 -4.04
CA ARG A 218 13.50 -15.71 -3.65
C ARG A 218 12.85 -16.38 -2.44
N GLY A 219 12.35 -15.60 -1.48
CA GLY A 219 11.56 -16.09 -0.35
C GLY A 219 10.28 -16.79 -0.81
N VAL A 220 9.48 -16.12 -1.65
CA VAL A 220 8.25 -16.68 -2.22
C VAL A 220 8.53 -17.92 -3.07
N SER A 221 9.56 -17.87 -3.92
CA SER A 221 10.00 -19.02 -4.71
C SER A 221 10.44 -20.19 -3.82
N SER A 222 11.10 -19.93 -2.69
CA SER A 222 11.53 -21.00 -1.78
C SER A 222 10.33 -21.65 -1.10
N LEU A 223 9.30 -20.88 -0.73
CA LEU A 223 8.04 -21.43 -0.21
C LEU A 223 7.32 -22.32 -1.22
N THR A 224 7.19 -21.87 -2.46
CA THR A 224 6.49 -22.63 -3.51
C THR A 224 7.19 -23.95 -3.85
N HIS A 225 8.52 -23.99 -3.75
CA HIS A 225 9.32 -25.20 -3.98
C HIS A 225 9.54 -26.06 -2.73
N GLY A 226 8.83 -25.79 -1.63
CA GLY A 226 8.86 -26.64 -0.43
C GLY A 226 10.08 -26.44 0.48
N ASP A 227 10.79 -25.31 0.38
CA ASP A 227 11.91 -24.97 1.27
C ASP A 227 11.59 -23.75 2.15
N PRO A 228 10.76 -23.94 3.20
CA PRO A 228 10.37 -22.85 4.08
C PRO A 228 11.52 -22.33 4.95
N THR A 229 12.56 -23.12 5.22
CA THR A 229 13.73 -22.69 6.00
C THR A 229 14.54 -21.62 5.25
N ARG A 230 14.79 -21.81 3.94
CA ARG A 230 15.41 -20.76 3.12
C ARG A 230 14.50 -19.55 2.98
N ALA A 231 13.19 -19.75 2.85
CA ALA A 231 12.24 -18.65 2.78
C ALA A 231 12.31 -17.74 4.01
N VAL A 232 12.33 -18.30 5.22
CA VAL A 232 12.51 -17.54 6.48
C VAL A 232 13.78 -16.68 6.41
N SER A 233 14.90 -17.24 5.96
CA SER A 233 16.17 -16.50 5.84
C SER A 233 16.04 -15.31 4.88
N TYR A 234 15.40 -15.49 3.72
CA TYR A 234 15.20 -14.41 2.75
C TYR A 234 14.27 -13.32 3.29
N PHE A 235 13.13 -13.67 3.88
CA PHE A 235 12.19 -12.66 4.39
C PHE A 235 12.73 -11.91 5.62
N ASN A 236 13.52 -12.56 6.48
CA ASN A 236 14.22 -11.86 7.57
C ASN A 236 15.27 -10.86 7.04
N GLU A 237 15.95 -11.18 5.92
CA GLU A 237 16.84 -10.23 5.24
C GLU A 237 16.06 -9.07 4.63
N VAL A 238 14.89 -9.34 4.03
CA VAL A 238 13.98 -8.31 3.51
C VAL A 238 13.62 -7.33 4.62
N ASN A 239 13.06 -7.83 5.73
CA ASN A 239 12.67 -7.00 6.87
C ASN A 239 13.84 -6.24 7.50
N ARG A 240 15.08 -6.73 7.40
CA ARG A 240 16.26 -5.98 7.88
C ARG A 240 16.64 -4.81 6.98
N ARG A 241 16.38 -4.93 5.67
CA ARG A 241 16.74 -3.91 4.66
C ARG A 241 15.64 -2.87 4.47
N LEU A 242 14.41 -3.34 4.42
CA LEU A 242 13.23 -2.53 4.18
C LEU A 242 12.05 -3.17 4.91
N GLU A 243 11.66 -2.57 6.04
CA GLU A 243 10.43 -2.94 6.70
C GLU A 243 9.22 -2.45 5.87
N GLY A 244 8.10 -3.16 5.95
CA GLY A 244 6.84 -2.70 5.39
C GLY A 244 6.61 -3.01 3.91
N LEU A 245 7.42 -3.88 3.28
CA LEU A 245 7.06 -4.48 2.00
C LEU A 245 5.88 -5.45 2.15
N ASP A 246 4.74 -5.13 1.57
CA ASP A 246 3.92 -6.00 0.71
C ASP A 246 3.95 -7.49 1.07
N HIS A 247 3.16 -7.96 2.04
CA HIS A 247 2.99 -9.39 2.37
C HIS A 247 4.26 -10.10 2.84
N THR A 248 5.35 -9.39 3.11
CA THR A 248 6.58 -9.99 3.63
C THR A 248 6.32 -10.67 4.96
N ASN A 249 5.59 -10.01 5.86
CA ASN A 249 5.26 -10.57 7.16
C ASN A 249 4.26 -11.73 7.07
N LEU A 250 3.33 -11.67 6.11
CA LEU A 250 2.41 -12.77 5.83
C LEU A 250 3.18 -14.01 5.34
N TYR A 251 4.03 -13.88 4.32
CA TYR A 251 4.81 -15.00 3.81
C TYR A 251 5.87 -15.50 4.79
N LEU A 252 6.47 -14.61 5.60
CA LEU A 252 7.35 -15.02 6.69
C LEU A 252 6.58 -15.81 7.76
N ALA A 253 5.35 -15.43 8.11
CA ALA A 253 4.50 -16.19 9.02
C ALA A 253 4.15 -17.58 8.45
N ILE A 254 3.82 -17.67 7.16
CA ILE A 254 3.59 -18.95 6.46
C ILE A 254 4.85 -19.81 6.48
N ALA A 255 6.02 -19.21 6.27
CA ALA A 255 7.29 -19.91 6.32
C ALA A 255 7.58 -20.47 7.72
N TYR A 256 7.34 -19.67 8.77
CA TYR A 256 7.46 -20.11 10.16
C TYR A 256 6.48 -21.24 10.51
N GLU A 257 5.22 -21.16 10.04
CA GLU A 257 4.22 -22.23 10.25
C GLU A 257 4.69 -23.56 9.67
N ARG A 258 5.20 -23.54 8.43
CA ARG A 258 5.66 -24.75 7.72
C ARG A 258 6.89 -25.42 8.34
N ILE A 259 7.70 -24.68 9.10
CA ILE A 259 8.84 -25.24 9.86
C ILE A 259 8.51 -25.54 11.32
N GLY A 260 7.23 -25.41 11.73
CA GLY A 260 6.80 -25.73 13.09
C GLY A 260 7.03 -24.61 14.13
N LYS A 261 7.45 -23.42 13.70
CA LYS A 261 7.70 -22.26 14.58
C LYS A 261 6.43 -21.41 14.76
N TRP A 262 5.43 -21.99 15.42
CA TRP A 262 4.07 -21.43 15.45
C TRP A 262 3.95 -20.12 16.24
N ASP A 263 4.70 -19.96 17.35
CA ASP A 263 4.69 -18.72 18.13
C ASP A 263 5.32 -17.56 17.32
N GLU A 264 6.42 -17.81 16.60
CA GLU A 264 7.02 -16.84 15.67
C GLU A 264 6.11 -16.53 14.49
N ALA A 265 5.41 -17.53 13.95
CA ALA A 265 4.41 -17.33 12.90
C ALA A 265 3.30 -16.38 13.38
N LEU A 266 2.74 -16.62 14.57
CA LEU A 266 1.68 -15.78 15.15
C LEU A 266 2.16 -14.35 15.40
N LYS A 267 3.34 -14.19 16.01
CA LYS A 267 3.95 -12.88 16.26
C LYS A 267 4.17 -12.10 14.96
N THR A 268 4.62 -12.78 13.91
CA THR A 268 4.89 -12.15 12.61
C THR A 268 3.59 -11.78 11.89
N LEU A 269 2.58 -12.65 11.95
CA LEU A 269 1.26 -12.39 11.36
C LEU A 269 0.54 -11.21 12.03
N LYS A 270 0.78 -10.97 13.33
CA LYS A 270 0.30 -9.75 14.03
C LYS A 270 0.81 -8.48 13.35
N LYS A 271 2.10 -8.46 12.99
CA LYS A 271 2.68 -7.32 12.28
C LYS A 271 2.05 -7.12 10.90
N ALA A 272 1.78 -8.21 10.18
CA ALA A 272 1.12 -8.12 8.88
C ALA A 272 -0.27 -7.47 8.99
N ILE A 273 -1.09 -7.89 9.96
CA ILE A 273 -2.46 -7.39 10.14
C ILE A 273 -2.51 -5.93 10.62
N ILE A 274 -1.53 -5.48 11.40
CA ILE A 274 -1.49 -4.08 11.89
C ILE A 274 -1.03 -3.10 10.79
N HIS A 275 -0.12 -3.53 9.90
CA HIS A 275 0.62 -2.61 9.00
C HIS A 275 0.27 -2.77 7.50
N GLU A 276 -0.46 -3.80 7.10
CA GLU A 276 -0.83 -4.05 5.70
C GLU A 276 -2.34 -3.87 5.47
N LEU A 277 -2.74 -3.75 4.20
CA LEU A 277 -4.15 -3.84 3.81
C LEU A 277 -4.65 -5.22 4.23
N VAL A 278 -5.35 -5.28 5.37
CA VAL A 278 -5.83 -6.54 5.94
C VAL A 278 -6.71 -7.23 4.91
N SER A 279 -6.28 -8.41 4.48
CA SER A 279 -6.98 -9.21 3.49
C SER A 279 -7.58 -10.46 4.13
N SER A 280 -8.58 -11.04 3.46
CA SER A 280 -9.15 -12.35 3.78
C SER A 280 -8.09 -13.42 4.05
N GLU A 281 -6.97 -13.36 3.32
CA GLU A 281 -5.87 -14.31 3.45
C GLU A 281 -5.20 -14.26 4.84
N HIS A 282 -5.08 -13.08 5.44
CA HIS A 282 -4.46 -12.92 6.75
C HIS A 282 -5.25 -13.66 7.84
N PHE A 283 -6.57 -13.49 7.88
CA PHE A 283 -7.43 -14.16 8.87
C PHE A 283 -7.55 -15.67 8.62
N ARG A 284 -7.57 -16.08 7.34
CA ARG A 284 -7.52 -17.51 6.98
C ARG A 284 -6.25 -18.17 7.53
N PHE A 285 -5.09 -17.54 7.36
CA PHE A 285 -3.83 -18.06 7.90
C PHE A 285 -3.75 -17.95 9.41
N LEU A 286 -4.32 -16.91 10.02
CA LEU A 286 -4.43 -16.80 11.48
C LEU A 286 -5.17 -18.02 12.05
N GLY A 287 -6.34 -18.36 11.49
CA GLY A 287 -7.09 -19.54 11.90
C GLY A 287 -6.31 -20.84 11.69
N THR A 288 -5.54 -20.93 10.60
CA THR A 288 -4.69 -22.11 10.31
C THR A 288 -3.61 -22.30 11.37
N ILE A 289 -2.92 -21.23 11.76
CA ILE A 289 -1.89 -21.26 12.82
C ILE A 289 -2.54 -21.53 14.17
N LEU A 290 -3.66 -20.87 14.48
CA LEU A 290 -4.33 -20.95 15.77
C LEU A 290 -4.94 -22.33 16.06
N ARG A 291 -5.32 -23.09 15.03
CA ARG A 291 -5.75 -24.50 15.16
C ARG A 291 -4.66 -25.43 15.71
N ARG A 292 -3.40 -24.99 15.74
CA ARG A 292 -2.29 -25.73 16.37
C ARG A 292 -2.26 -25.60 17.90
N PHE A 293 -3.02 -24.66 18.46
CA PHE A 293 -3.07 -24.39 19.89
C PHE A 293 -4.43 -24.81 20.48
N PRO A 294 -4.50 -25.09 21.80
CA PRO A 294 -5.77 -25.36 22.46
C PRO A 294 -6.80 -24.23 22.23
N PRO A 295 -8.11 -24.53 22.06
CA PRO A 295 -9.16 -23.53 21.87
C PRO A 295 -9.15 -22.41 22.90
N ASP A 296 -8.93 -22.74 24.17
CA ASP A 296 -8.93 -21.77 25.28
C ASP A 296 -7.82 -20.72 25.17
N ARG A 297 -6.70 -21.06 24.51
CA ARG A 297 -5.62 -20.10 24.22
C ARG A 297 -5.88 -19.36 22.91
N SER A 298 -6.42 -20.04 21.90
CA SER A 298 -6.47 -19.53 20.53
C SER A 298 -7.68 -18.65 20.23
N ILE A 299 -8.84 -18.92 20.82
CA ILE A 299 -10.05 -18.09 20.63
C ILE A 299 -9.83 -16.64 21.07
N PRO A 300 -9.29 -16.35 22.29
CA PRO A 300 -9.03 -14.97 22.70
C PRO A 300 -8.04 -14.26 21.77
N ILE A 301 -7.07 -15.01 21.22
CA ILE A 301 -6.11 -14.46 20.27
C ILE A 301 -6.80 -14.11 18.96
N PHE A 302 -7.59 -15.00 18.35
CA PHE A 302 -8.30 -14.67 17.11
C PHE A 302 -9.21 -13.45 17.31
N GLN A 303 -9.92 -13.41 18.43
CA GLN A 303 -10.78 -12.29 18.79
C GLN A 303 -9.99 -10.97 18.84
N GLU A 304 -8.81 -10.92 19.46
CA GLU A 304 -7.96 -9.71 19.47
C GLU A 304 -7.72 -9.17 18.04
N TYR A 305 -7.53 -10.04 17.06
CA TYR A 305 -7.29 -9.63 15.67
C TYR A 305 -8.55 -9.19 14.94
N VAL A 306 -9.71 -9.78 15.24
CA VAL A 306 -11.01 -9.30 14.74
C VAL A 306 -11.32 -7.92 15.32
N GLU A 307 -10.98 -7.67 16.58
CA GLU A 307 -11.12 -6.36 17.22
C GLU A 307 -10.25 -5.28 16.57
N LEU A 308 -9.12 -5.64 15.95
CA LEU A 308 -8.32 -4.72 15.14
C LEU A 308 -8.98 -4.40 13.79
N ALA A 309 -9.93 -5.23 13.33
CA ALA A 309 -10.59 -5.13 12.02
C ALA A 309 -12.12 -5.29 12.12
N ARG A 310 -12.76 -4.66 13.12
CA ARG A 310 -14.19 -4.78 13.45
C ARG A 310 -15.18 -4.52 12.30
N SER A 311 -14.72 -3.88 11.23
CA SER A 311 -15.54 -3.56 10.05
C SER A 311 -15.28 -4.48 8.85
N SER A 312 -14.39 -5.46 8.96
CA SER A 312 -14.14 -6.45 7.90
C SER A 312 -15.08 -7.63 8.04
N SER A 313 -15.93 -7.84 7.03
CA SER A 313 -16.78 -9.02 6.93
C SER A 313 -15.95 -10.30 6.89
N GLU A 314 -14.78 -10.27 6.25
CA GLU A 314 -13.87 -11.41 6.14
C GLU A 314 -13.23 -11.78 7.48
N ALA A 315 -12.92 -10.79 8.33
CA ALA A 315 -12.42 -11.04 9.68
C ALA A 315 -13.42 -11.88 10.48
N HIS A 316 -14.69 -11.46 10.48
CA HIS A 316 -15.79 -12.16 11.15
C HIS A 316 -16.07 -13.53 10.51
N LEU A 317 -16.06 -13.64 9.17
CA LEU A 317 -16.23 -14.90 8.45
C LEU A 317 -15.17 -15.93 8.86
N TRP A 318 -13.89 -15.57 8.82
CA TRP A 318 -12.82 -16.50 9.18
C TRP A 318 -12.79 -16.83 10.67
N PHE A 319 -13.20 -15.89 11.54
CA PHE A 319 -13.37 -16.18 12.95
C PHE A 319 -14.49 -17.19 13.21
N GLY A 320 -15.63 -17.04 12.52
CA GLY A 320 -16.71 -18.03 12.55
C GLY A 320 -16.25 -19.42 12.10
N TYR A 321 -15.49 -19.52 11.01
CA TYR A 321 -14.90 -20.80 10.58
C TYR A 321 -13.90 -21.39 11.59
N PHE A 322 -13.16 -20.53 12.28
CA PHE A 322 -12.26 -20.95 13.33
C PHE A 322 -13.03 -21.49 14.56
N LEU A 323 -14.05 -20.76 15.04
CA LEU A 323 -14.93 -21.17 16.13
C LEU A 323 -15.66 -22.47 15.83
N ALA A 324 -16.19 -22.63 14.62
CA ALA A 324 -16.84 -23.86 14.18
C ALA A 324 -15.86 -25.06 14.23
N SER A 325 -14.61 -24.86 13.82
CA SER A 325 -13.57 -25.91 13.93
C SER A 325 -13.17 -26.23 15.37
N ALA A 326 -13.43 -25.33 16.32
CA ALA A 326 -13.27 -25.55 17.75
C ALA A 326 -14.55 -26.07 18.44
N GLY A 327 -15.60 -26.40 17.67
CA GLY A 327 -16.88 -26.90 18.17
C GLY A 327 -17.77 -25.85 18.85
N ARG A 328 -17.46 -24.55 18.70
CA ARG A 328 -18.24 -23.44 19.26
C ARG A 328 -19.28 -22.96 18.23
N PHE A 329 -20.24 -23.82 17.91
CA PHE A 329 -21.18 -23.61 16.80
C PHE A 329 -22.09 -22.39 16.99
N ASP A 330 -22.58 -22.14 18.21
CA ASP A 330 -23.42 -20.96 18.49
C ASP A 330 -22.64 -19.66 18.28
N GLN A 331 -21.42 -19.57 18.82
CA GLN A 331 -20.54 -18.41 18.64
C GLN A 331 -20.15 -18.22 17.17
N ALA A 332 -19.87 -19.32 16.45
CA ALA A 332 -19.59 -19.27 15.03
C ALA A 332 -20.75 -18.66 14.22
N LYS A 333 -22.00 -19.01 14.59
CA LYS A 333 -23.20 -18.43 13.98
C LYS A 333 -23.28 -16.93 14.21
N GLU A 334 -23.01 -16.44 15.41
CA GLU A 334 -23.01 -15.01 15.73
C GLU A 334 -22.00 -14.23 14.87
N GLU A 335 -20.80 -14.78 14.69
CA GLU A 335 -19.76 -14.18 13.83
C GLU A 335 -20.18 -14.17 12.36
N PHE A 336 -20.73 -15.26 11.83
CA PHE A 336 -21.24 -15.28 10.46
C PHE A 336 -22.39 -14.30 10.24
N LEU A 337 -23.29 -14.11 11.21
CA LEU A 337 -24.35 -13.10 11.15
C LEU A 337 -23.78 -11.68 11.14
N THR A 338 -22.71 -11.44 11.91
CA THR A 338 -21.99 -10.16 11.89
C THR A 338 -21.34 -9.92 10.53
N ALA A 339 -20.68 -10.94 9.97
CA ALA A 339 -20.13 -10.88 8.62
C ALA A 339 -21.22 -10.55 7.58
N LYS A 340 -22.39 -11.21 7.65
CA LYS A 340 -23.52 -10.98 6.74
C LYS A 340 -24.06 -9.55 6.82
N ARG A 341 -24.08 -8.96 8.02
CA ARG A 341 -24.48 -7.56 8.22
C ARG A 341 -23.50 -6.58 7.58
N LEU A 342 -22.20 -6.90 7.61
CA LEU A 342 -21.15 -6.08 7.03
C LEU A 342 -21.08 -6.23 5.50
N ASP A 343 -21.33 -7.44 4.99
CA ASP A 343 -21.33 -7.75 3.56
C ASP A 343 -22.52 -8.66 3.18
N PRO A 344 -23.70 -8.06 2.90
CA PRO A 344 -24.91 -8.81 2.61
C PRO A 344 -24.87 -9.59 1.29
N GLU A 345 -23.96 -9.27 0.37
CA GLU A 345 -23.94 -9.87 -0.97
C GLU A 345 -22.95 -11.02 -1.11
N ASN A 346 -22.17 -11.31 -0.07
CA ASN A 346 -21.16 -12.36 -0.12
C ASN A 346 -21.76 -13.76 0.02
N PRO A 347 -21.72 -14.59 -1.03
CA PRO A 347 -22.34 -15.92 -1.03
C PRO A 347 -21.60 -16.91 -0.12
N GLU A 348 -20.32 -16.68 0.19
CA GLU A 348 -19.57 -17.56 1.10
C GLU A 348 -20.14 -17.50 2.52
N ILE A 349 -20.64 -16.32 2.94
CA ILE A 349 -21.26 -16.12 4.24
C ILE A 349 -22.59 -16.89 4.33
N ASP A 350 -23.38 -16.90 3.25
CA ASP A 350 -24.63 -17.66 3.20
C ASP A 350 -24.38 -19.17 3.26
N ILE A 351 -23.35 -19.65 2.57
CA ILE A 351 -22.90 -21.05 2.65
C ILE A 351 -22.46 -21.39 4.07
N ALA A 352 -21.70 -20.52 4.72
CA ALA A 352 -21.22 -20.71 6.08
C ALA A 352 -22.37 -20.77 7.10
N LEU A 353 -23.35 -19.87 6.98
CA LEU A 353 -24.57 -19.85 7.80
C LEU A 353 -25.40 -21.11 7.59
N SER A 354 -25.64 -21.52 6.35
CA SER A 354 -26.40 -22.75 6.08
C SER A 354 -25.73 -23.98 6.69
N ARG A 355 -24.40 -24.08 6.58
CA ARG A 355 -23.62 -25.16 7.19
C ARG A 355 -23.73 -25.15 8.71
N ILE A 356 -23.59 -24.00 9.36
CA ILE A 356 -23.63 -23.92 10.83
C ILE A 356 -25.03 -24.24 11.38
N GLU A 357 -26.07 -23.84 10.66
CA GLU A 357 -27.46 -24.13 11.06
C GLU A 357 -27.79 -25.63 10.98
N HIS A 358 -27.28 -26.32 9.95
CA HIS A 358 -27.40 -27.76 9.86
C HIS A 358 -26.72 -28.47 11.04
N GLU A 359 -25.49 -28.09 11.39
CA GLU A 359 -24.76 -28.65 12.53
C GLU A 359 -25.49 -28.42 13.86
N LEU A 360 -26.01 -27.22 14.08
CA LEU A 360 -26.80 -26.88 15.28
C LEU A 360 -28.14 -27.65 15.33
N SER A 361 -28.75 -27.91 14.19
CA SER A 361 -29.99 -28.72 14.12
C SER A 361 -29.74 -30.20 14.42
N GLY A 362 -28.59 -30.73 14.00
CA GLY A 362 -28.18 -32.12 14.25
C GLY A 362 -27.73 -32.41 15.68
N GLN A 363 -27.40 -31.38 16.47
CA GLN A 363 -27.00 -31.52 17.88
C GLN A 363 -28.17 -31.45 18.87
N LYS A 364 -29.37 -31.07 18.42
CA LYS A 364 -30.56 -31.17 19.28
C LYS A 364 -30.92 -32.65 19.44
N PRO A 365 -30.93 -33.22 20.66
CA PRO A 365 -31.44 -34.57 20.84
C PRO A 365 -32.88 -34.60 20.33
N GLY A 366 -33.19 -35.57 19.47
CA GLY A 366 -34.55 -35.84 19.04
C GLY A 366 -35.46 -36.09 20.26
N PRO A 367 -36.76 -35.76 20.16
CA PRO A 367 -37.70 -35.82 21.29
C PRO A 367 -37.77 -37.19 21.95
#